data_AF-A0A150GAF4-F1
#
_entry.id   AF-A0A150GAF4-F1
#
_cell.length_a   1.000
_cell.length_b   1.000
_cell.length_c   1.000
_cell.angle_alpha   90.00
_cell.angle_beta   90.00
_cell.angle_gamma   90.00
#
_symmetry.space_group_name_H-M   'P 1'
#
loop_
_entity.id
_entity.type
_entity.pdbx_description
1 polymer ?
#
loop_
_entity_poly.entity_id
_entity_poly.type
_entity_poly.pdbx_seq_one_letter_code
_entity_poly.pdbx_strand_id
1 'polypeptide(L)'
;MTTVDREVARYGMQHVDVLKIDTEGYDPTVLSGAYLTLLAHRVSVVTFEYNSFWQRVNATLQQCVRYMDDLGYVCFYDGRRLYKISGTCWDDRFELRKWTNIVCVARGSVLEVDFLAGTPIFGPRLGLPEPRAKPG
;
A
#
# COMPACT_ATOMS: atom_id res chain seq x y z
N MET A 1 12.18 -15.79 -16.60
CA MET A 1 11.55 -14.68 -15.84
C MET A 1 10.18 -14.40 -16.45
N THR A 2 9.15 -14.14 -15.63
CA THR A 2 7.75 -13.91 -16.03
C THR A 2 7.22 -12.64 -15.32
N THR A 3 5.97 -12.27 -15.56
CA THR A 3 5.31 -11.14 -14.88
C THR A 3 4.04 -11.62 -14.19
N VAL A 4 3.56 -10.87 -13.20
CA VAL A 4 2.28 -11.17 -12.53
C VAL A 4 1.15 -11.13 -13.54
N ASP A 5 1.15 -10.14 -14.44
CA ASP A 5 0.16 -10.04 -15.52
C ASP A 5 0.09 -11.32 -16.38
N ARG A 6 1.25 -11.88 -16.72
CA ARG A 6 1.32 -13.11 -17.52
C ARG A 6 0.81 -14.32 -16.74
N GLU A 7 1.13 -14.46 -15.47
CA GLU A 7 0.63 -15.59 -14.67
C GLU A 7 -0.88 -15.47 -14.41
N VAL A 8 -1.40 -14.26 -14.10
CA VAL A 8 -2.83 -14.00 -13.94
C VAL A 8 -3.59 -14.38 -15.21
N ALA A 9 -3.10 -13.96 -16.38
CA ALA A 9 -3.69 -14.32 -17.66
C ALA A 9 -3.59 -15.83 -17.96
N ARG A 10 -2.43 -16.44 -17.69
CA ARG A 10 -2.17 -17.87 -17.94
C ARG A 10 -3.14 -18.78 -17.19
N TYR A 11 -3.47 -18.46 -15.95
CA TYR A 11 -4.42 -19.23 -15.14
C TYR A 11 -5.88 -18.77 -15.32
N GLY A 12 -6.15 -17.78 -16.18
CA GLY A 12 -7.50 -17.26 -16.39
C GLY A 12 -8.11 -16.61 -15.14
N MET A 13 -7.27 -16.15 -14.21
CA MET A 13 -7.72 -15.55 -12.96
C MET A 13 -8.44 -14.23 -13.24
N GLN A 14 -9.73 -14.18 -12.89
CA GLN A 14 -10.54 -12.98 -13.01
C GLN A 14 -10.31 -12.02 -11.83
N HIS A 15 -9.95 -12.57 -10.68
CA HIS A 15 -9.72 -11.84 -9.45
C HIS A 15 -8.62 -12.51 -8.61
N VAL A 16 -7.94 -11.71 -7.81
CA VAL A 16 -6.91 -12.11 -6.84
C VAL A 16 -7.24 -11.39 -5.52
N ASP A 17 -7.62 -12.14 -4.49
CA ASP A 17 -7.96 -11.51 -3.20
C ASP A 17 -6.74 -10.83 -2.57
N VAL A 18 -5.58 -11.52 -2.60
CA VAL A 18 -4.32 -11.01 -2.05
C VAL A 18 -3.15 -11.31 -2.99
N LEU A 19 -2.42 -10.28 -3.39
CA LEU A 19 -1.11 -10.39 -4.03
C LEU A 19 -0.03 -10.07 -3.00
N LYS A 20 0.63 -11.12 -2.48
CA LYS A 20 1.84 -10.97 -1.66
C LYS A 20 3.09 -10.98 -2.53
N ILE A 21 3.97 -10.02 -2.32
CA ILE A 21 5.26 -9.87 -2.99
C ILE A 21 6.35 -9.89 -1.92
N ASP A 22 7.32 -10.78 -2.10
CA ASP A 22 8.41 -11.01 -1.15
C ASP A 22 9.59 -11.52 -1.99
N THR A 23 10.32 -10.56 -2.59
CA THR A 23 11.32 -10.86 -3.63
C THR A 23 12.70 -10.30 -3.31
N GLU A 24 13.03 -10.22 -2.02
CA GLU A 24 14.37 -9.86 -1.54
C GLU A 24 14.89 -8.54 -2.16
N GLY A 25 14.00 -7.57 -2.33
CA GLY A 25 14.30 -6.24 -2.86
C GLY A 25 13.98 -6.00 -4.34
N TYR A 26 13.45 -7.00 -5.05
CA TYR A 26 12.92 -6.84 -6.41
C TYR A 26 11.42 -6.50 -6.45
N ASP A 27 10.82 -6.22 -5.29
CA ASP A 27 9.40 -5.97 -5.11
C ASP A 27 8.87 -4.83 -6.01
N PRO A 28 9.60 -3.71 -6.22
CA PRO A 28 9.22 -2.66 -7.17
C PRO A 28 9.11 -3.17 -8.62
N THR A 29 9.98 -4.10 -9.01
CA THR A 29 9.97 -4.71 -10.34
C THR A 29 8.80 -5.66 -10.51
N VAL A 30 8.42 -6.39 -9.46
CA VAL A 30 7.22 -7.25 -9.47
C VAL A 30 5.95 -6.42 -9.56
N LEU A 31 5.84 -5.32 -8.81
CA LEU A 31 4.73 -4.36 -8.92
C LEU A 31 4.61 -3.83 -10.35
N SER A 32 5.73 -3.45 -10.96
CA SER A 32 5.76 -3.03 -12.37
C SER A 32 5.28 -4.13 -13.33
N GLY A 33 5.61 -5.39 -13.06
CA GLY A 33 5.13 -6.56 -13.80
C GLY A 33 3.68 -6.96 -13.51
N ALA A 34 3.01 -6.27 -12.58
CA ALA A 34 1.60 -6.46 -12.26
C ALA A 34 0.73 -5.32 -12.82
N TYR A 35 1.28 -4.45 -13.66
CA TYR A 35 0.63 -3.21 -14.09
C TYR A 35 -0.79 -3.40 -14.63
N LEU A 36 -1.02 -4.32 -15.58
CA LEU A 36 -2.36 -4.50 -16.16
C LEU A 36 -3.34 -5.10 -15.15
N THR A 37 -2.88 -6.01 -14.32
CA THR A 37 -3.67 -6.65 -13.26
C THR A 37 -4.08 -5.61 -12.21
N LEU A 38 -3.14 -4.76 -11.78
CA LEU A 38 -3.36 -3.71 -10.81
C LEU A 38 -4.26 -2.62 -11.38
N LEU A 39 -3.99 -2.13 -12.60
CA LEU A 39 -4.78 -1.10 -13.28
C LEU A 39 -6.25 -1.53 -13.47
N ALA A 40 -6.48 -2.81 -13.76
CA ALA A 40 -7.82 -3.37 -13.89
C ALA A 40 -8.51 -3.65 -12.53
N HIS A 41 -7.89 -3.26 -11.40
CA HIS A 41 -8.37 -3.52 -10.03
C HIS A 41 -8.72 -4.99 -9.79
N ARG A 42 -7.97 -5.91 -10.40
CA ARG A 42 -8.18 -7.35 -10.20
C ARG A 42 -7.63 -7.87 -8.89
N VAL A 43 -6.84 -7.06 -8.17
CA VAL A 43 -6.28 -7.42 -6.87
C VAL A 43 -6.98 -6.61 -5.79
N SER A 44 -7.54 -7.28 -4.78
CA SER A 44 -8.18 -6.56 -3.67
C SER A 44 -7.14 -5.96 -2.71
N VAL A 45 -6.14 -6.75 -2.33
CA VAL A 45 -5.05 -6.34 -1.41
C VAL A 45 -3.70 -6.70 -1.99
N VAL A 46 -2.77 -5.75 -2.00
CA VAL A 46 -1.37 -5.97 -2.35
C VAL A 46 -0.54 -5.78 -1.10
N THR A 47 0.35 -6.71 -0.79
CA THR A 47 1.33 -6.52 0.29
C THR A 47 2.73 -6.81 -0.22
N PHE A 48 3.68 -5.97 0.14
CA PHE A 48 5.08 -6.11 -0.28
C PHE A 48 6.05 -5.70 0.81
N GLU A 49 7.22 -6.34 0.81
CA GLU A 49 8.29 -5.97 1.72
C GLU A 49 9.04 -4.73 1.24
N TYR A 50 9.34 -3.83 2.17
CA TYR A 50 10.21 -2.68 1.97
C TYR A 50 11.42 -2.79 2.89
N ASN A 51 12.62 -2.63 2.33
CA ASN A 51 13.87 -2.62 3.08
C ASN A 51 15.00 -2.00 2.24
N SER A 52 16.24 -2.02 2.74
CA SER A 52 17.40 -1.46 2.06
C SER A 52 17.79 -2.18 0.75
N PHE A 53 17.35 -3.42 0.52
CA PHE A 53 17.66 -4.16 -0.71
C PHE A 53 17.00 -3.57 -1.95
N TRP A 54 15.98 -2.71 -1.80
CA TRP A 54 15.40 -1.95 -2.91
C TRP A 54 16.42 -1.07 -3.65
N GLN A 55 17.57 -0.77 -3.04
CA GLN A 55 18.70 -0.12 -3.71
C GLN A 55 19.22 -0.91 -4.92
N ARG A 56 19.03 -2.24 -4.95
CA ARG A 56 19.40 -3.11 -6.08
C ARG A 56 18.70 -2.73 -7.38
N VAL A 57 17.51 -2.14 -7.28
CA VAL A 57 16.69 -1.68 -8.42
C VAL A 57 16.52 -0.17 -8.45
N ASN A 58 17.29 0.56 -7.64
CA ASN A 58 17.25 2.03 -7.53
C ASN A 58 15.84 2.60 -7.29
N ALA A 59 15.03 1.91 -6.50
CA ALA A 59 13.67 2.33 -6.15
C ALA A 59 13.59 2.94 -4.75
N THR A 60 12.58 3.80 -4.55
CA THR A 60 12.19 4.34 -3.25
C THR A 60 10.77 3.89 -2.87
N LEU A 61 10.47 3.91 -1.58
CA LEU A 61 9.11 3.68 -1.11
C LEU A 61 8.16 4.75 -1.66
N GLN A 62 8.59 6.01 -1.68
CA GLN A 62 7.78 7.11 -2.23
C GLN A 62 7.33 6.85 -3.67
N GLN A 63 8.25 6.38 -4.53
CA GLN A 63 7.94 6.06 -5.92
C GLN A 63 6.90 4.95 -6.02
N CYS A 64 7.06 3.87 -5.25
CA CYS A 64 6.12 2.76 -5.27
C CYS A 64 4.76 3.15 -4.70
N VAL A 65 4.71 3.91 -3.61
CA VAL A 65 3.44 4.38 -3.03
C VAL A 65 2.71 5.32 -4.00
N ARG A 66 3.41 6.24 -4.66
CA ARG A 66 2.81 7.10 -5.71
C ARG A 66 2.29 6.28 -6.89
N TYR A 67 3.10 5.32 -7.37
CA TYR A 67 2.69 4.40 -8.44
C TYR A 67 1.40 3.65 -8.08
N MET A 68 1.30 3.12 -6.86
CA MET A 68 0.10 2.44 -6.39
C MET A 68 -1.09 3.40 -6.24
N ASP A 69 -0.86 4.63 -5.76
CA ASP A 69 -1.88 5.66 -5.60
C ASP A 69 -2.48 6.10 -6.95
N ASP A 70 -1.61 6.27 -7.96
CA ASP A 70 -1.98 6.56 -9.36
C ASP A 70 -2.80 5.43 -9.98
N LEU A 71 -2.50 4.18 -9.62
CA LEU A 71 -3.26 2.99 -10.03
C LEU A 71 -4.56 2.80 -9.25
N GLY A 72 -4.87 3.66 -8.28
CA GLY A 72 -6.13 3.58 -7.54
C GLY A 72 -6.07 2.72 -6.28
N TYR A 73 -4.89 2.54 -5.67
CA TYR A 73 -4.74 1.85 -4.39
C TYR A 73 -4.41 2.83 -3.26
N VAL A 74 -4.90 2.53 -2.06
CA VAL A 74 -4.54 3.26 -0.84
C VAL A 74 -3.53 2.43 -0.07
N CYS A 75 -2.36 2.98 0.20
CA CYS A 75 -1.26 2.28 0.84
C CYS A 75 -1.06 2.69 2.30
N PHE A 76 -0.62 1.71 3.08
CA PHE A 76 -0.42 1.80 4.52
C PHE A 76 0.89 1.12 4.91
N TYR A 77 1.56 1.67 5.91
CA TYR A 77 2.50 0.89 6.70
C TYR A 77 1.76 -0.16 7.51
N ASP A 78 2.20 -1.41 7.38
CA ASP A 78 1.71 -2.52 8.19
C ASP A 78 2.59 -2.69 9.45
N GLY A 79 2.11 -2.15 10.56
CA GLY A 79 2.72 -2.28 11.88
C GLY A 79 1.71 -2.72 12.93
N ARG A 80 1.90 -2.34 14.20
CA ARG A 80 0.90 -2.60 15.26
C ARG A 80 -0.49 -2.03 14.95
N ARG A 81 -0.54 -1.02 14.09
CA ARG A 81 -1.71 -0.42 13.46
C ARG A 81 -1.33 -0.10 12.03
N LEU A 82 -2.33 0.08 11.18
CA LEU A 82 -2.11 0.59 9.84
C LEU A 82 -1.81 2.09 9.91
N TYR A 83 -0.88 2.58 9.09
CA TYR A 83 -0.65 4.02 8.95
C TYR A 83 -0.73 4.39 7.48
N LYS A 84 -1.74 5.16 7.08
CA LYS A 84 -1.90 5.58 5.69
C LYS A 84 -0.69 6.41 5.25
N ILE A 85 -0.11 6.04 4.11
CA ILE A 85 1.06 6.70 3.52
C ILE A 85 0.83 7.19 2.08
N SER A 86 -0.30 6.88 1.45
CA SER A 86 -0.61 7.40 0.11
C SER A 86 -1.34 8.76 0.12
N GLY A 87 -1.36 9.43 -1.02
CA GLY A 87 -1.95 10.76 -1.18
C GLY A 87 -1.30 11.83 -0.30
N THR A 88 -2.13 12.69 0.30
CA THR A 88 -1.67 13.79 1.17
C THR A 88 -1.12 13.34 2.52
N CYS A 89 -1.21 12.04 2.84
CA CYS A 89 -0.63 11.47 4.06
C CYS A 89 0.86 11.17 3.93
N TRP A 90 1.45 11.24 2.73
CA TRP A 90 2.88 10.99 2.55
C TRP A 90 3.73 12.01 3.32
N ASP A 91 4.80 11.51 3.95
CA ASP A 91 5.86 12.30 4.59
C ASP A 91 7.20 11.62 4.30
N ASP A 92 8.24 12.39 3.95
CA ASP A 92 9.55 11.84 3.57
C ASP A 92 10.23 11.05 4.69
N ARG A 93 9.82 11.25 5.96
CA ARG A 93 10.27 10.44 7.10
C ARG A 93 9.84 8.97 7.01
N PHE A 94 8.90 8.63 6.14
CA PHE A 94 8.55 7.25 5.84
C PHE A 94 9.63 6.51 5.05
N GLU A 95 10.62 7.17 4.45
CA GLU A 95 11.68 6.49 3.70
C GLU A 95 12.74 5.87 4.65
N LEU A 96 12.34 4.92 5.49
CA LEU A 96 13.14 4.35 6.59
C LEU A 96 14.17 3.31 6.14
N ARG A 97 13.94 2.63 5.00
CA ARG A 97 14.74 1.50 4.47
C ARG A 97 15.04 0.39 5.50
N LYS A 98 14.15 0.19 6.47
CA LYS A 98 14.18 -0.93 7.42
C LYS A 98 13.18 -1.98 6.97
N TRP A 99 13.44 -3.25 7.30
CA TRP A 99 12.53 -4.35 7.02
C TRP A 99 11.15 -4.10 7.62
N THR A 100 10.16 -3.98 6.76
CA THR A 100 8.77 -3.67 7.09
C THR A 100 7.87 -4.07 5.95
N ASN A 101 6.58 -4.23 6.23
CA ASN A 101 5.58 -4.47 5.21
C ASN A 101 4.83 -3.18 4.86
N ILE A 102 4.48 -3.07 3.59
CA ILE A 102 3.50 -2.12 3.08
C ILE A 102 2.31 -2.93 2.60
N VAL A 103 1.12 -2.47 2.94
CA VAL A 103 -0.12 -3.04 2.45
C VAL A 103 -0.93 -1.98 1.73
N CYS A 104 -1.45 -2.32 0.56
CA CYS A 104 -2.27 -1.44 -0.26
C CYS A 104 -3.59 -2.12 -0.60
N VAL A 105 -4.67 -1.35 -0.66
CA VAL A 105 -6.04 -1.84 -0.92
C VAL A 105 -6.67 -1.04 -2.05
N ALA A 106 -7.47 -1.68 -2.89
CA ALA A 106 -8.17 -0.99 -3.98
C ALA A 106 -9.11 0.09 -3.42
N ARG A 107 -9.00 1.32 -3.95
CA ARG A 107 -9.82 2.47 -3.56
C ARG A 107 -11.28 2.26 -3.93
N GLY A 108 -12.19 2.66 -3.06
CA GLY A 108 -13.64 2.45 -3.18
C GLY A 108 -14.11 1.05 -2.76
N SER A 109 -13.20 0.16 -2.34
CA SER A 109 -13.58 -1.16 -1.83
C SER A 109 -14.06 -1.09 -0.38
N VAL A 110 -14.82 -2.10 0.05
CA VAL A 110 -15.22 -2.25 1.47
C VAL A 110 -13.99 -2.36 2.38
N LEU A 111 -12.94 -3.04 1.90
CA LEU A 111 -11.69 -3.19 2.65
C LEU A 111 -10.95 -1.86 2.87
N GLU A 112 -11.10 -0.87 1.98
CA GLU A 112 -10.55 0.47 2.23
C GLU A 112 -11.12 1.06 3.52
N VAL A 113 -12.43 0.91 3.75
CA VAL A 113 -13.11 1.42 4.95
C VAL A 113 -12.54 0.75 6.21
N ASP A 114 -12.37 -0.58 6.18
CA ASP A 114 -11.82 -1.35 7.29
C ASP A 114 -10.37 -0.95 7.60
N PHE A 115 -9.56 -0.75 6.56
CA PHE A 115 -8.15 -0.37 6.71
C PHE A 115 -8.00 1.07 7.25
N LEU A 116 -8.85 1.98 6.78
CA LEU A 116 -8.93 3.34 7.31
C LEU A 116 -9.37 3.36 8.77
N ALA A 117 -10.33 2.52 9.17
CA ALA A 117 -10.76 2.40 10.57
C ALA A 117 -9.64 1.88 11.48
N GLY A 118 -8.73 1.05 10.95
CA GLY A 118 -7.52 0.59 11.64
C GLY A 118 -6.40 1.64 11.76
N THR A 119 -6.52 2.79 11.09
CA THR A 119 -5.48 3.83 11.05
C THR A 119 -5.69 4.90 12.13
N PRO A 120 -4.71 5.18 13.01
CA PRO A 120 -4.75 6.37 13.84
C PRO A 120 -4.55 7.58 12.92
N ILE A 121 -5.60 8.38 12.74
CA ILE A 121 -5.52 9.61 11.93
C ILE A 121 -4.54 10.58 12.62
N PHE A 122 -3.27 10.56 12.20
CA PHE A 122 -2.28 11.60 12.50
C PHE A 122 -2.37 12.68 11.42
N GLY A 123 -3.46 13.44 11.46
CA GLY A 123 -3.69 14.68 10.71
C GLY A 123 -4.46 15.65 11.62
N PRO A 124 -4.39 16.97 11.39
CA PRO A 124 -5.07 17.94 12.25
C PRO A 124 -6.54 17.52 12.37
N ARG A 125 -7.01 17.31 13.61
CA ARG A 125 -8.32 16.76 13.96
C ARG A 125 -9.39 17.21 12.96
N LEU A 126 -9.68 16.39 11.96
CA LEU A 126 -10.80 16.65 11.07
C LEU A 126 -12.05 16.17 11.82
N GLY A 127 -12.74 17.12 12.46
CA GLY A 127 -14.17 17.01 12.73
C GLY A 127 -14.64 16.33 14.02
N LEU A 128 -13.76 16.01 14.99
CA LEU A 128 -14.26 15.65 16.33
C LEU A 128 -14.35 16.90 17.22
N PRO A 129 -15.53 17.23 17.78
CA PRO A 129 -15.67 18.36 18.69
C PRO A 129 -14.77 18.15 19.92
N GLU A 130 -14.16 19.23 20.42
CA GLU A 130 -13.29 19.16 21.58
C GLU A 130 -13.99 18.50 22.77
N PRO A 131 -13.30 17.64 23.54
CA PRO A 131 -13.86 17.08 24.75
C PRO A 131 -14.18 18.24 25.71
N ARG A 132 -15.46 18.38 26.08
CA ARG A 132 -15.88 19.39 27.07
C ARG A 132 -15.07 19.20 28.34
N ALA A 133 -14.46 20.29 28.80
CA ALA A 133 -13.83 20.36 30.11
C ALA A 133 -14.83 19.89 31.18
N LYS A 134 -14.40 18.96 32.04
CA LYS A 134 -15.19 18.55 33.19
C LYS A 134 -15.31 19.74 34.14
N PRO A 135 -16.52 20.09 34.63
CA PRO A 135 -16.65 21.10 35.68
C PRO A 135 -15.95 20.58 36.95
N GLY A 136 -15.11 21.45 37.52
CA GLY A 136 -14.46 21.24 38.82
C GLY A 136 -15.38 21.46 40.00
#